data_AF-A0A6A5R042-F1
#
_entry.id   AF-A0A6A5R042-F1
#
_cell.length_a   1.000
_cell.length_b   1.000
_cell.length_c   1.000
_cell.angle_alpha   90.00
_cell.angle_beta   90.00
_cell.angle_gamma   90.00
#
_symmetry.space_group_name_H-M   'P 1'
#
loop_
_entity.id
_entity.type
_entity.pdbx_description
1 polymer ?
#
loop_
_entity_poly.entity_id
_entity_poly.type
_entity_poly.pdbx_seq_one_letter_code
_entity_poly.pdbx_strand_id
1 'polypeptide(L)'
;MSATIAALRGKGNIWDPTDDEWCDAAQLAETFNASHRIPHAVPHATEQSRLSAGLGAAMQAAPSGLLTEEDEEKEKIEELGNTYYSNPLGDLNDKVMQSVLGTRTVYFAAAVAAPRSMHVVDLDAYFCTADKLLQYARPRLGDAVATILSHTNAACLSAFLNPLVKEFVFRRKVNNNEGGLILVIRREHNEVICGAYRNLGFKMLWKVYVKSVVGVTGEWCEVFAAGRTGEMVVDKGVPEWGTVRTGGEVEERTSESVQRKLELSPSKKTVKAPEDVGESDPKLMLYRSRVLATHLLWDIWSRFDGKYECRATWTADGEESVVRLSRSVVGGGEEDA
;
A
#
# COMPACT_ATOMS: atom_id res chain seq x y z
N MET A 1 -21.48 -48.95 21.49
CA MET A 1 -21.15 -47.68 20.80
C MET A 1 -20.17 -46.89 21.66
N SER A 2 -18.84 -47.04 21.51
CA SER A 2 -17.83 -46.08 22.01
C SER A 2 -16.43 -46.50 21.58
N ALA A 3 -15.90 -45.91 20.51
CA ALA A 3 -14.54 -46.16 20.02
C ALA A 3 -13.91 -44.99 19.22
N THR A 4 -14.69 -43.96 18.89
CA THR A 4 -14.32 -42.97 17.84
C THR A 4 -13.97 -41.58 18.38
N ILE A 5 -14.06 -41.35 19.70
CA ILE A 5 -13.89 -40.01 20.32
C ILE A 5 -12.50 -39.82 20.98
N ALA A 6 -11.72 -40.90 21.16
CA ALA A 6 -10.41 -40.85 21.83
C ALA A 6 -9.25 -40.31 20.94
N ALA A 7 -9.38 -40.36 19.62
CA ALA A 7 -8.25 -40.21 18.68
C ALA A 7 -7.86 -38.75 18.32
N LEU A 8 -8.52 -37.74 18.90
CA LEU A 8 -8.34 -36.32 18.52
C LEU A 8 -7.58 -35.45 19.54
N ARG A 9 -7.16 -36.00 20.69
CA ARG A 9 -6.41 -35.25 21.73
C ARG A 9 -4.88 -35.22 21.55
N GLY A 10 -4.35 -35.78 20.45
CA GLY A 10 -2.92 -35.96 20.21
C GLY A 10 -2.32 -35.13 19.07
N LYS A 11 -3.07 -34.17 18.49
CA LYS A 11 -2.55 -33.22 17.51
C LYS A 11 -2.53 -31.83 18.12
N GLY A 12 -1.38 -31.16 18.04
CA GLY A 12 -1.28 -29.74 18.37
C GLY A 12 -2.28 -28.93 17.55
N ASN A 13 -2.83 -27.90 18.17
CA ASN A 13 -3.76 -26.98 17.54
C ASN A 13 -2.97 -26.09 16.56
N ILE A 14 -3.48 -25.83 15.35
CA ILE A 14 -2.78 -25.01 14.32
C ILE A 14 -2.71 -23.51 14.67
N TRP A 15 -3.04 -23.16 15.91
CA TRP A 15 -3.15 -21.80 16.43
C TRP A 15 -2.30 -21.56 17.69
N ASP A 16 -1.64 -22.59 18.22
CA ASP A 16 -0.81 -22.52 19.43
C ASP A 16 0.69 -22.66 19.03
N PRO A 17 1.45 -21.55 18.93
CA PRO A 17 2.86 -21.57 18.55
C PRO A 17 3.76 -22.13 19.66
N THR A 18 4.92 -22.64 19.27
CA THR A 18 5.92 -23.24 20.16
C THR A 18 6.93 -22.22 20.70
N ASP A 19 7.50 -22.49 21.89
CA ASP A 19 8.37 -21.54 22.60
C ASP A 19 9.61 -21.09 21.80
N ASP A 20 10.12 -21.94 20.89
CA ASP A 20 11.27 -21.62 20.03
C ASP A 20 10.98 -20.47 19.02
N GLU A 21 9.71 -20.19 18.70
CA GLU A 21 9.31 -19.17 17.72
C GLU A 21 9.54 -17.72 18.20
N TRP A 22 9.75 -17.51 19.50
CA TRP A 22 9.86 -16.16 20.08
C TRP A 22 11.22 -15.49 19.85
N CYS A 23 12.28 -16.24 19.59
CA CYS A 23 13.65 -15.72 19.54
C CYS A 23 14.02 -14.97 18.25
N ASP A 24 13.50 -15.41 17.09
CA ASP A 24 13.95 -14.91 15.77
C ASP A 24 13.29 -13.60 15.31
N ALA A 25 12.29 -13.10 16.04
CA ALA A 25 11.50 -11.92 15.65
C ALA A 25 12.34 -10.65 15.38
N ALA A 26 13.52 -10.53 16.02
CA ALA A 26 14.45 -9.43 15.81
C ALA A 26 15.24 -9.56 14.48
N GLN A 27 15.88 -10.71 14.21
CA GLN A 27 16.62 -10.93 12.96
C GLN A 27 15.69 -10.98 11.73
N LEU A 28 14.44 -11.39 11.92
CA LEU A 28 13.39 -11.34 10.89
C LEU A 28 12.90 -9.93 10.56
N ALA A 29 13.14 -8.93 11.42
CA ALA A 29 12.93 -7.52 11.07
C ALA A 29 14.09 -6.96 10.22
N GLU A 30 15.32 -7.42 10.48
CA GLU A 30 16.51 -7.00 9.75
C GLU A 30 16.56 -7.57 8.32
N THR A 31 16.18 -8.84 8.14
CA THR A 31 15.99 -9.41 6.79
C THR A 31 14.82 -8.78 6.03
N PHE A 32 13.76 -8.35 6.71
CA PHE A 32 12.68 -7.57 6.09
C PHE A 32 13.20 -6.22 5.58
N ASN A 33 13.98 -5.49 6.39
CA ASN A 33 14.65 -4.26 5.97
C ASN A 33 15.65 -4.49 4.80
N ALA A 34 16.38 -5.62 4.79
CA ALA A 34 17.25 -5.98 3.67
C ALA A 34 16.46 -6.21 2.36
N SER A 35 15.27 -6.81 2.45
CA SER A 35 14.32 -6.94 1.32
C SER A 35 13.51 -5.66 1.00
N HIS A 36 13.70 -4.60 1.79
CA HIS A 36 13.06 -3.29 1.62
C HIS A 36 14.03 -2.19 1.18
N ARG A 37 15.21 -2.56 0.68
CA ARG A 37 15.91 -1.70 -0.28
C ARG A 37 15.07 -1.62 -1.55
N ILE A 38 14.35 -0.51 -1.71
CA ILE A 38 13.82 -0.09 -3.01
C ILE A 38 15.00 -0.13 -4.00
N PRO A 39 14.87 -0.81 -5.15
CA PRO A 39 15.88 -0.73 -6.19
C PRO A 39 15.86 0.66 -6.85
N HIS A 40 16.56 1.61 -6.24
CA HIS A 40 17.30 2.56 -7.07
C HIS A 40 18.20 1.74 -7.99
N ALA A 41 18.17 2.03 -9.29
CA ALA A 41 18.77 1.16 -10.29
C ALA A 41 20.25 0.87 -10.01
N VAL A 42 20.59 -0.42 -10.13
CA VAL A 42 21.89 -1.11 -10.12
C VAL A 42 23.15 -0.26 -9.77
N PRO A 43 23.96 -0.67 -8.78
CA PRO A 43 25.23 0.01 -8.51
C PRO A 43 26.22 -0.15 -9.67
N HIS A 44 26.61 0.97 -10.29
CA HIS A 44 27.78 1.04 -11.15
C HIS A 44 29.06 0.83 -10.31
N ALA A 45 29.48 -0.42 -10.17
CA ALA A 45 30.80 -0.75 -9.64
C ALA A 45 31.88 -0.44 -10.68
N THR A 46 33.00 0.13 -10.22
CA THR A 46 34.23 0.39 -10.98
C THR A 46 34.09 1.20 -12.28
N GLU A 47 34.35 2.50 -12.17
CA GLU A 47 35.71 2.94 -12.51
C GLU A 47 36.26 3.90 -11.43
N GLN A 48 37.56 4.22 -11.48
CA GLN A 48 38.31 4.71 -10.31
C GLN A 48 38.61 6.21 -10.34
N SER A 49 38.49 6.83 -9.16
CA SER A 49 39.40 7.86 -8.62
C SER A 49 39.83 9.03 -9.53
N ARG A 50 39.33 10.24 -9.20
CA ARG A 50 40.20 11.42 -9.02
C ARG A 50 39.49 12.61 -8.34
N LEU A 51 40.33 13.51 -7.81
CA LEU A 51 40.02 14.85 -7.28
C LEU A 51 39.27 14.95 -5.93
N SER A 52 39.98 14.56 -4.87
CA SER A 52 39.91 15.29 -3.60
C SER A 52 40.88 16.49 -3.62
N ALA A 53 40.41 17.74 -3.74
CA ALA A 53 41.13 18.98 -3.34
C ALA A 53 40.29 20.26 -3.62
N GLY A 54 40.50 21.31 -2.81
CA GLY A 54 39.94 22.66 -2.99
C GLY A 54 38.69 22.91 -2.12
N LEU A 55 38.83 23.50 -0.92
CA LEU A 55 39.02 24.94 -0.62
C LEU A 55 37.73 25.77 -0.78
N GLY A 56 37.40 26.55 0.25
CA GLY A 56 36.15 27.32 0.33
C GLY A 56 36.30 28.80 -0.02
N ALA A 57 35.27 29.57 0.38
CA ALA A 57 35.10 31.01 0.21
C ALA A 57 34.79 31.50 -1.23
N ALA A 58 33.50 31.49 -1.57
CA ALA A 58 32.92 32.33 -2.63
C ALA A 58 31.53 32.84 -2.21
N MET A 59 31.48 33.83 -1.32
CA MET A 59 30.29 34.69 -1.19
C MET A 59 30.31 35.72 -2.32
N GLN A 60 29.46 35.57 -3.34
CA GLN A 60 28.91 36.70 -4.11
C GLN A 60 27.83 36.31 -5.10
N ALA A 61 27.01 37.29 -5.47
CA ALA A 61 26.03 37.32 -6.56
C ALA A 61 25.02 36.16 -6.63
N ALA A 62 23.76 36.47 -6.31
CA ALA A 62 22.63 35.69 -6.83
C ALA A 62 22.37 36.11 -8.29
N PRO A 63 22.50 35.22 -9.28
CA PRO A 63 21.90 35.44 -10.59
C PRO A 63 20.40 35.13 -10.50
N SER A 64 19.56 35.96 -11.11
CA SER A 64 18.19 35.56 -11.48
C SER A 64 18.27 34.63 -12.70
N GLY A 65 18.78 33.42 -12.47
CA GLY A 65 18.99 32.42 -13.51
C GLY A 65 17.67 31.81 -13.98
N LEU A 66 17.58 31.52 -15.28
CA LEU A 66 16.73 30.43 -15.74
C LEU A 66 17.26 29.15 -15.09
N LEU A 67 16.35 28.33 -14.53
CA LEU A 67 16.69 26.99 -14.09
C LEU A 67 17.21 26.20 -15.30
N THR A 68 18.21 25.34 -15.10
CA THR A 68 18.58 24.38 -16.14
C THR A 68 17.55 23.26 -16.21
N GLU A 69 17.49 22.53 -17.33
CA GLU A 69 16.59 21.37 -17.45
C GLU A 69 16.90 20.30 -16.37
N GLU A 70 18.17 20.22 -15.91
CA GLU A 70 18.60 19.35 -14.80
C GLU A 70 18.09 19.85 -13.43
N ASP A 71 18.05 21.17 -13.20
CA ASP A 71 17.48 21.74 -11.97
C ASP A 71 15.95 21.52 -11.92
N GLU A 72 15.26 21.73 -13.04
CA GLU A 72 13.82 21.47 -13.16
C GLU A 72 13.47 19.98 -12.97
N GLU A 73 14.27 19.07 -13.54
CA GLU A 73 14.09 17.62 -13.35
C GLU A 73 14.24 17.24 -11.87
N LYS A 74 15.25 17.81 -11.20
CA LYS A 74 15.53 17.58 -9.78
C LYS A 74 14.42 18.12 -8.86
N GLU A 75 13.88 19.30 -9.16
CA GLU A 75 12.73 19.87 -8.44
C GLU A 75 11.50 18.96 -8.57
N LYS A 76 11.21 18.49 -9.80
CA LYS A 76 10.11 17.53 -10.08
C LYS A 76 10.30 16.20 -9.34
N ILE A 77 11.53 15.70 -9.22
CA ILE A 77 11.85 14.49 -8.43
C ILE A 77 11.60 14.73 -6.93
N GLU A 78 11.92 15.91 -6.39
CA GLU A 78 11.61 16.26 -5.00
C GLU A 78 10.10 16.39 -4.77
N GLU A 79 9.34 17.01 -5.69
CA GLU A 79 7.87 17.07 -5.62
C GLU A 79 7.23 15.67 -5.58
N LEU A 80 7.63 14.78 -6.50
CA LEU A 80 7.09 13.41 -6.60
C LEU A 80 7.24 12.61 -5.30
N GLY A 81 8.38 12.77 -4.61
CA GLY A 81 8.70 12.08 -3.37
C GLY A 81 8.04 12.66 -2.11
N ASN A 82 7.37 13.81 -2.18
CA ASN A 82 7.06 14.65 -1.02
C ASN A 82 5.54 14.84 -0.78
N THR A 83 5.10 14.46 0.43
CA THR A 83 3.71 14.55 0.90
C THR A 83 3.07 15.92 0.68
N TYR A 84 3.83 17.02 0.80
CA TYR A 84 3.26 18.38 0.67
C TYR A 84 2.68 18.67 -0.72
N TYR A 85 3.17 18.01 -1.78
CA TYR A 85 2.70 18.18 -3.16
C TYR A 85 1.59 17.19 -3.57
N SER A 86 1.28 16.20 -2.73
CA SER A 86 0.18 15.26 -2.98
C SER A 86 -1.16 16.00 -3.03
N ASN A 87 -1.97 15.77 -4.07
CA ASN A 87 -3.26 16.42 -4.28
C ASN A 87 -4.37 15.40 -4.60
N PRO A 88 -5.39 15.25 -3.74
CA PRO A 88 -6.54 14.40 -4.00
C PRO A 88 -7.31 14.71 -5.30
N LEU A 89 -7.11 15.86 -5.95
CA LEU A 89 -7.73 16.21 -7.25
C LEU A 89 -6.80 16.04 -8.46
N GLY A 90 -5.50 15.80 -8.26
CA GLY A 90 -4.50 15.66 -9.32
C GLY A 90 -3.18 16.36 -8.99
N ASP A 91 -2.08 15.60 -8.96
CA ASP A 91 -0.71 16.08 -8.72
C ASP A 91 0.28 15.62 -9.80
N LEU A 92 1.57 15.88 -9.60
CA LEU A 92 2.63 15.53 -10.55
C LEU A 92 2.77 14.01 -10.76
N ASN A 93 2.50 13.17 -9.74
CA ASN A 93 2.53 11.72 -9.92
C ASN A 93 1.49 11.29 -10.96
N ASP A 94 0.27 11.85 -10.91
CA ASP A 94 -0.78 11.47 -11.85
C ASP A 94 -0.43 11.87 -13.29
N LYS A 95 0.22 13.03 -13.49
CA LYS A 95 0.70 13.47 -14.80
C LYS A 95 1.79 12.55 -15.37
N VAL A 96 2.73 12.12 -14.54
CA VAL A 96 3.83 11.24 -14.98
C VAL A 96 3.34 9.81 -15.22
N MET A 97 2.48 9.28 -14.35
CA MET A 97 1.91 7.94 -14.48
C MET A 97 1.06 7.77 -15.76
N GLN A 98 0.47 8.83 -16.32
CA GLN A 98 -0.32 8.78 -17.56
C GLN A 98 0.40 8.14 -18.75
N SER A 99 1.74 8.15 -18.77
CA SER A 99 2.56 7.49 -19.80
C SER A 99 2.49 5.95 -19.79
N VAL A 100 2.09 5.34 -18.67
CA VAL A 100 2.03 3.87 -18.46
C VAL A 100 0.66 3.37 -17.99
N LEU A 101 -0.39 4.18 -18.15
CA LEU A 101 -1.76 3.71 -17.98
C LEU A 101 -2.22 3.02 -19.26
N GLY A 102 -2.45 1.70 -19.17
CA GLY A 102 -2.77 0.85 -20.30
C GLY A 102 -4.05 1.26 -21.02
N THR A 103 -4.05 1.11 -22.35
CA THR A 103 -5.18 1.45 -23.22
C THR A 103 -6.43 0.64 -22.86
N ARG A 104 -7.47 1.36 -22.41
CA ARG A 104 -8.87 0.91 -22.19
C ARG A 104 -9.08 -0.60 -22.18
N THR A 105 -9.00 -1.23 -21.01
CA THR A 105 -9.65 -2.55 -20.85
C THR A 105 -11.16 -2.38 -20.95
N VAL A 106 -11.88 -3.45 -21.30
CA VAL A 106 -13.37 -3.43 -21.37
C VAL A 106 -14.05 -3.09 -20.04
N TYR A 107 -13.32 -3.11 -18.92
CA TYR A 107 -13.79 -2.78 -17.58
C TYR A 107 -13.48 -1.34 -17.16
N PHE A 108 -12.44 -0.73 -17.74
CA PHE A 108 -11.90 0.58 -17.35
C PHE A 108 -11.82 1.55 -18.54
N ALA A 109 -12.93 1.66 -19.28
CA ALA A 109 -13.03 2.42 -20.52
C ALA A 109 -13.15 3.95 -20.32
N ALA A 110 -12.27 4.53 -19.50
CA ALA A 110 -12.18 5.99 -19.35
C ALA A 110 -11.70 6.65 -20.67
N ALA A 111 -12.30 7.79 -21.03
CA ALA A 111 -11.89 8.56 -22.20
C ALA A 111 -10.71 9.50 -21.93
N VAL A 112 -10.49 9.84 -20.65
CA VAL A 112 -9.39 10.66 -20.12
C VAL A 112 -8.97 10.04 -18.78
N ALA A 113 -7.67 9.93 -18.52
CA ALA A 113 -7.14 9.41 -17.27
C ALA A 113 -7.35 10.42 -16.12
N ALA A 114 -8.50 10.32 -15.44
CA ALA A 114 -8.86 11.18 -14.33
C ALA A 114 -8.22 10.67 -13.01
N PRO A 115 -7.55 11.51 -12.19
CA PRO A 115 -6.79 11.08 -11.00
C PRO A 115 -7.52 10.31 -9.88
N ARG A 116 -8.83 10.05 -10.04
CA ARG A 116 -9.65 9.24 -9.13
C ARG A 116 -10.32 8.05 -9.80
N SER A 117 -10.17 7.86 -11.11
CA SER A 117 -10.67 6.66 -11.79
C SER A 117 -9.68 5.50 -11.58
N MET A 118 -10.18 4.27 -11.75
CA MET A 118 -9.36 3.07 -11.78
C MET A 118 -8.79 2.85 -13.19
N HIS A 119 -7.48 2.63 -13.30
CA HIS A 119 -6.80 2.29 -14.55
C HIS A 119 -5.92 1.04 -14.35
N VAL A 120 -5.55 0.36 -15.43
CA VAL A 120 -4.50 -0.68 -15.36
C VAL A 120 -3.16 -0.03 -15.65
N VAL A 121 -2.15 -0.29 -14.82
CA VAL A 121 -0.77 0.13 -15.03
C VAL A 121 -0.06 -0.94 -15.85
N ASP A 122 0.62 -0.55 -16.93
CA ASP A 122 1.58 -1.42 -17.61
C ASP A 122 2.79 -1.63 -16.69
N LEU A 123 2.92 -2.85 -16.15
CA LEU A 123 3.98 -3.20 -15.20
C LEU A 123 5.37 -3.23 -15.84
N ASP A 124 5.46 -3.59 -17.12
CA ASP A 124 6.74 -3.68 -17.83
C ASP A 124 7.24 -2.27 -18.12
N ALA A 125 6.36 -1.42 -18.70
CA ALA A 125 6.65 -0.02 -18.95
C ALA A 125 6.90 0.78 -17.65
N TYR A 126 6.21 0.49 -16.55
CA TYR A 126 6.43 1.17 -15.27
C TYR A 126 7.76 0.75 -14.59
N PHE A 127 8.04 -0.55 -14.49
CA PHE A 127 9.21 -1.03 -13.72
C PHE A 127 10.51 -1.14 -14.54
N CYS A 128 10.46 -1.13 -15.87
CA CYS A 128 11.66 -1.17 -16.74
C CYS A 128 11.99 0.18 -17.40
N THR A 129 11.35 1.28 -16.98
CA THR A 129 11.55 2.60 -17.59
C THR A 129 12.95 3.20 -17.38
N ALA A 130 13.41 3.93 -18.40
CA ALA A 130 14.57 4.81 -18.32
C ALA A 130 14.22 6.27 -17.96
N ASP A 131 12.93 6.64 -17.94
CA ASP A 131 12.47 7.96 -17.50
C ASP A 131 12.61 8.08 -15.96
N LYS A 132 13.51 8.94 -15.52
CA LYS A 132 13.75 9.22 -14.10
C LYS A 132 12.49 9.71 -13.40
N LEU A 133 11.67 10.56 -14.02
CA LEU A 133 10.45 11.07 -13.37
C LEU A 133 9.51 9.91 -13.06
N LEU A 134 9.34 8.98 -14.01
CA LEU A 134 8.53 7.79 -13.82
C LEU A 134 9.10 6.82 -12.77
N GLN A 135 10.43 6.72 -12.61
CA GLN A 135 11.07 5.96 -11.53
C GLN A 135 10.77 6.49 -10.12
N TYR A 136 10.48 7.80 -9.98
CA TYR A 136 10.09 8.40 -8.70
C TYR A 136 8.56 8.52 -8.53
N ALA A 137 7.79 8.48 -9.62
CA ALA A 137 6.33 8.56 -9.59
C ALA A 137 5.65 7.29 -9.05
N ARG A 138 4.49 7.47 -8.42
CA ARG A 138 3.75 6.40 -7.73
C ARG A 138 2.27 6.34 -8.14
N PRO A 139 1.72 5.16 -8.51
CA PRO A 139 0.32 4.97 -8.91
C PRO A 139 -0.67 5.32 -7.79
N ARG A 140 -1.94 5.57 -8.13
CA ARG A 140 -3.02 5.58 -7.13
C ARG A 140 -3.28 4.15 -6.65
N LEU A 141 -3.84 3.99 -5.45
CA LEU A 141 -4.25 2.68 -4.95
C LEU A 141 -5.38 2.07 -5.80
N GLY A 142 -6.28 2.89 -6.35
CA GLY A 142 -7.27 2.45 -7.33
C GLY A 142 -6.64 1.80 -8.56
N ASP A 143 -5.55 2.38 -9.10
CA ASP A 143 -4.82 1.81 -10.24
C ASP A 143 -4.16 0.48 -9.86
N ALA A 144 -3.50 0.42 -8.70
CA ALA A 144 -2.84 -0.82 -8.25
C ALA A 144 -3.84 -1.96 -7.99
N VAL A 145 -5.02 -1.66 -7.42
CA VAL A 145 -6.11 -2.61 -7.21
C VAL A 145 -6.66 -3.10 -8.55
N ALA A 146 -6.98 -2.19 -9.47
CA ALA A 146 -7.47 -2.52 -10.80
C ALA A 146 -6.48 -3.40 -11.58
N THR A 147 -5.19 -3.05 -11.53
CA THR A 147 -4.10 -3.81 -12.15
C THR A 147 -4.03 -5.23 -11.60
N ILE A 148 -3.94 -5.42 -10.28
CA ILE A 148 -3.87 -6.76 -9.64
C ILE A 148 -5.08 -7.63 -10.00
N LEU A 149 -6.29 -7.07 -9.95
CA LEU A 149 -7.52 -7.81 -10.25
C LEU A 149 -7.61 -8.15 -11.75
N SER A 150 -7.14 -7.26 -12.63
CA SER A 150 -7.04 -7.53 -14.08
C SER A 150 -6.01 -8.61 -14.43
N HIS A 151 -4.95 -8.79 -13.64
CA HIS A 151 -4.01 -9.90 -13.76
C HIS A 151 -4.49 -11.20 -13.08
N THR A 152 -5.71 -11.22 -12.52
CA THR A 152 -6.26 -12.37 -11.79
C THR A 152 -7.15 -13.25 -12.68
N ASN A 153 -8.42 -12.89 -12.87
CA ASN A 153 -9.31 -13.45 -13.91
C ASN A 153 -10.59 -12.58 -14.04
N ALA A 154 -11.39 -12.82 -15.07
CA ALA A 154 -12.61 -12.06 -15.35
C ALA A 154 -13.68 -12.17 -14.24
N ALA A 155 -13.80 -13.32 -13.59
CA ALA A 155 -14.76 -13.53 -12.50
C ALA A 155 -14.40 -12.69 -11.26
N CYS A 156 -13.12 -12.67 -10.88
CA CYS A 156 -12.56 -11.88 -9.79
C CYS A 156 -12.81 -10.38 -9.98
N LEU A 157 -12.44 -9.86 -11.17
CA LEU A 157 -12.63 -8.45 -11.52
C LEU A 157 -14.13 -8.08 -11.60
N SER A 158 -14.96 -8.94 -12.20
CA SER A 158 -16.41 -8.72 -12.27
C SER A 158 -17.07 -8.73 -10.89
N ALA A 159 -16.64 -9.61 -9.98
CA ALA A 159 -17.14 -9.65 -8.60
C ALA A 159 -16.74 -8.39 -7.82
N PHE A 160 -15.49 -7.92 -7.95
CA PHE A 160 -15.05 -6.67 -7.32
C PHE A 160 -15.78 -5.43 -7.87
N LEU A 161 -16.21 -5.42 -9.13
CA LEU A 161 -16.94 -4.29 -9.72
C LEU A 161 -18.47 -4.38 -9.58
N ASN A 162 -19.03 -5.55 -9.30
CA ASN A 162 -20.48 -5.75 -9.19
C ASN A 162 -21.04 -5.15 -7.87
N PRO A 163 -21.91 -4.13 -7.89
CA PRO A 163 -22.45 -3.50 -6.67
C PRO A 163 -23.41 -4.41 -5.88
N LEU A 164 -23.85 -5.55 -6.45
CA LEU A 164 -24.73 -6.51 -5.77
C LEU A 164 -23.96 -7.46 -4.83
N VAL A 165 -22.64 -7.62 -5.02
CA VAL A 165 -21.77 -8.36 -4.09
C VAL A 165 -21.64 -7.55 -2.80
N LYS A 166 -21.95 -8.15 -1.64
CA LYS A 166 -21.89 -7.45 -0.35
C LYS A 166 -20.46 -7.34 0.14
N GLU A 167 -19.75 -8.47 0.12
CA GLU A 167 -18.34 -8.57 0.50
C GLU A 167 -17.53 -9.29 -0.59
N PHE A 168 -16.47 -8.63 -1.05
CA PHE A 168 -15.41 -9.23 -1.84
C PHE A 168 -14.10 -9.18 -1.05
N VAL A 169 -13.32 -10.26 -1.03
CA VAL A 169 -11.98 -10.28 -0.40
C VAL A 169 -10.99 -11.02 -1.27
N PHE A 170 -10.04 -10.31 -1.88
CA PHE A 170 -8.83 -10.89 -2.48
C PHE A 170 -7.71 -10.97 -1.44
N ARG A 171 -7.03 -12.11 -1.35
CA ARG A 171 -5.93 -12.38 -0.42
C ARG A 171 -4.76 -13.03 -1.14
N ARG A 172 -3.54 -12.56 -0.88
CA ARG A 172 -2.31 -13.15 -1.42
C ARG A 172 -1.25 -13.32 -0.33
N LYS A 173 -0.74 -14.55 -0.17
CA LYS A 173 0.42 -14.84 0.68
C LYS A 173 1.70 -14.46 -0.07
N VAL A 174 2.52 -13.58 0.51
CA VAL A 174 3.81 -13.14 -0.07
C VAL A 174 4.87 -14.21 0.16
N ASN A 175 4.87 -14.82 1.35
CA ASN A 175 5.73 -15.93 1.75
C ASN A 175 4.87 -17.16 2.08
N ASN A 176 5.37 -18.36 1.79
CA ASN A 176 4.64 -19.61 2.02
C ASN A 176 4.74 -20.14 3.46
N ASN A 177 5.66 -19.60 4.28
CA ASN A 177 5.80 -19.97 5.68
C ASN A 177 4.55 -19.60 6.48
N GLU A 178 4.25 -20.40 7.50
CA GLU A 178 3.18 -20.13 8.45
C GLU A 178 3.50 -18.84 9.25
N GLY A 179 2.48 -18.05 9.58
CA GLY A 179 2.66 -16.66 10.06
C GLY A 179 3.11 -15.63 9.00
N GLY A 180 3.26 -16.03 7.73
CA GLY A 180 3.72 -15.17 6.62
C GLY A 180 2.85 -13.93 6.35
N LEU A 181 3.44 -12.96 5.61
CA LEU A 181 2.76 -11.71 5.24
C LEU A 181 1.64 -11.98 4.20
N ILE A 182 0.46 -11.44 4.47
CA ILE A 182 -0.73 -11.51 3.62
C ILE A 182 -1.02 -10.09 3.09
N LEU A 183 -1.08 -9.95 1.77
CA LEU A 183 -1.68 -8.79 1.10
C LEU A 183 -3.18 -9.02 0.98
N VAL A 184 -3.97 -7.95 1.15
CA VAL A 184 -5.43 -8.01 1.06
C VAL A 184 -6.01 -6.81 0.32
N ILE A 185 -7.05 -7.08 -0.46
CA ILE A 185 -7.97 -6.09 -1.05
C ILE A 185 -9.39 -6.56 -0.70
N ARG A 186 -10.05 -5.88 0.24
CA ARG A 186 -11.43 -6.16 0.67
C ARG A 186 -12.35 -5.03 0.22
N ARG A 187 -13.44 -5.34 -0.49
CA ARG A 187 -14.55 -4.40 -0.73
C ARG A 187 -15.74 -4.83 0.12
N GLU A 188 -16.33 -3.91 0.86
CA GLU A 188 -17.62 -4.08 1.53
C GLU A 188 -18.53 -2.92 1.13
N HIS A 189 -19.62 -3.22 0.42
CA HIS A 189 -20.43 -2.20 -0.26
C HIS A 189 -19.55 -1.25 -1.11
N ASN A 190 -19.39 0.01 -0.71
CA ASN A 190 -18.55 1.00 -1.38
C ASN A 190 -17.19 1.24 -0.69
N GLU A 191 -16.95 0.66 0.49
CA GLU A 191 -15.69 0.82 1.21
C GLU A 191 -14.66 -0.21 0.73
N VAL A 192 -13.43 0.22 0.51
CA VAL A 192 -12.30 -0.66 0.18
C VAL A 192 -11.23 -0.56 1.27
N ILE A 193 -10.81 -1.71 1.78
CA ILE A 193 -9.67 -1.86 2.67
C ILE A 193 -8.55 -2.55 1.90
N CYS A 194 -7.39 -1.89 1.80
CA CYS A 194 -6.18 -2.47 1.24
C CYS A 194 -5.04 -2.44 2.26
N GLY A 195 -4.13 -3.41 2.19
CA GLY A 195 -2.93 -3.39 3.01
C GLY A 195 -2.22 -4.72 3.09
N ALA A 196 -1.33 -4.81 4.08
CA ALA A 196 -0.53 -6.00 4.36
C ALA A 196 -0.50 -6.28 5.87
N TYR A 197 -0.78 -7.53 6.26
CA TYR A 197 -0.79 -7.96 7.66
C TYR A 197 -0.16 -9.35 7.85
N ARG A 198 0.28 -9.65 9.08
CA ARG A 198 0.53 -11.04 9.52
C ARG A 198 -0.66 -11.52 10.34
N ASN A 199 -1.12 -12.74 10.09
CA ASN A 199 -2.19 -13.37 10.88
C ASN A 199 -1.57 -14.13 12.06
N LEU A 200 -1.99 -13.81 13.29
CA LEU A 200 -1.61 -14.53 14.52
C LEU A 200 -2.77 -15.34 15.11
N GLY A 201 -3.82 -15.62 14.33
CA GLY A 201 -5.02 -16.33 14.78
C GLY A 201 -5.97 -15.43 15.58
N PHE A 202 -5.52 -14.95 16.74
CA PHE A 202 -6.30 -14.08 17.65
C PHE A 202 -6.23 -12.58 17.30
N LYS A 203 -5.24 -12.16 16.50
CA LYS A 203 -5.13 -10.79 15.97
C LYS A 203 -4.42 -10.74 14.62
N MET A 204 -4.67 -9.67 13.88
CA MET A 204 -3.93 -9.31 12.67
C MET A 204 -2.98 -8.15 12.97
N LEU A 205 -1.68 -8.37 12.74
CA LEU A 205 -0.66 -7.32 12.83
C LEU A 205 -0.50 -6.65 11.47
N TRP A 206 -1.19 -5.53 11.29
CA TRP A 206 -1.12 -4.70 10.08
C TRP A 206 0.21 -3.96 10.01
N LYS A 207 0.96 -4.17 8.93
CA LYS A 207 2.16 -3.39 8.61
C LYS A 207 1.84 -2.09 7.87
N VAL A 208 0.81 -2.13 7.04
CA VAL A 208 0.23 -0.97 6.34
C VAL A 208 -1.26 -1.25 6.12
N TYR A 209 -2.10 -0.25 6.37
CA TYR A 209 -3.56 -0.34 6.25
C TYR A 209 -4.09 0.99 5.69
N VAL A 210 -4.82 0.90 4.59
CA VAL A 210 -5.47 2.04 3.93
C VAL A 210 -6.94 1.71 3.72
N LYS A 211 -7.82 2.61 4.12
CA LYS A 211 -9.25 2.57 3.84
C LYS A 211 -9.59 3.65 2.81
N SER A 212 -10.33 3.26 1.79
CA SER A 212 -10.83 4.12 0.72
C SER A 212 -12.33 3.91 0.53
N VAL A 213 -12.97 4.79 -0.23
CA VAL A 213 -14.36 4.67 -0.68
C VAL A 213 -14.39 4.84 -2.20
N VAL A 214 -15.24 4.05 -2.86
CA VAL A 214 -15.57 4.17 -4.28
C VAL A 214 -16.95 4.82 -4.41
N GLY A 215 -17.00 5.97 -5.08
CA GLY A 215 -18.24 6.70 -5.37
C GLY A 215 -19.07 6.05 -6.48
N VAL A 216 -20.31 6.50 -6.63
CA VAL A 216 -21.28 5.93 -7.59
C VAL A 216 -20.84 6.13 -9.05
N THR A 217 -19.99 7.12 -9.30
CA THR A 217 -19.35 7.38 -10.61
C THR A 217 -18.13 6.49 -10.89
N GLY A 218 -17.68 5.72 -9.90
CA GLY A 218 -16.38 5.05 -9.89
C GLY A 218 -15.23 5.87 -9.28
N GLU A 219 -15.48 7.04 -8.69
CA GLU A 219 -14.42 7.87 -8.10
C GLU A 219 -13.81 7.26 -6.82
N TRP A 220 -12.49 7.06 -6.80
CA TRP A 220 -11.73 6.56 -5.65
C TRP A 220 -11.30 7.70 -4.73
N CYS A 221 -11.49 7.55 -3.42
CA CYS A 221 -11.03 8.49 -2.39
C CYS A 221 -10.50 7.76 -1.15
N GLU A 222 -9.28 8.08 -0.73
CA GLU A 222 -8.75 7.70 0.57
C GLU A 222 -9.55 8.35 1.72
N VAL A 223 -9.87 7.57 2.77
CA VAL A 223 -10.57 8.04 3.98
C VAL A 223 -9.84 7.75 5.29
N PHE A 224 -8.87 6.83 5.28
CA PHE A 224 -7.92 6.61 6.39
C PHE A 224 -6.64 5.94 5.88
N ALA A 225 -5.47 6.27 6.44
CA ALA A 225 -4.24 5.51 6.20
C ALA A 225 -3.36 5.45 7.45
N ALA A 226 -3.22 4.26 8.04
CA ALA A 226 -2.40 4.02 9.22
C ALA A 226 -0.92 4.33 8.92
N GLY A 227 -0.26 5.10 9.79
CA GLY A 227 1.14 5.52 9.65
C GLY A 227 2.12 4.67 10.41
N ARG A 228 1.63 3.72 11.19
CA ARG A 228 2.41 2.80 12.03
C ARG A 228 1.85 1.40 11.91
N THR A 229 2.64 0.40 12.32
CA THR A 229 2.12 -0.94 12.55
C THR A 229 1.01 -0.87 13.61
N GLY A 230 -0.10 -1.59 13.37
CA GLY A 230 -1.27 -1.58 14.24
C GLY A 230 -1.94 -2.94 14.33
N GLU A 231 -2.80 -3.11 15.33
CA GLU A 231 -3.44 -4.38 15.65
C GLU A 231 -4.95 -4.32 15.37
N MET A 232 -5.46 -5.35 14.69
CA MET A 232 -6.90 -5.59 14.53
C MET A 232 -7.26 -6.89 15.25
N VAL A 233 -8.28 -6.84 16.11
CA VAL A 233 -8.73 -7.99 16.90
C VAL A 233 -9.50 -8.96 16.02
N VAL A 234 -9.45 -10.25 16.35
CA VAL A 234 -10.27 -11.29 15.72
C VAL A 234 -11.22 -11.88 16.78
N ASP A 235 -12.43 -11.36 16.87
CA ASP A 235 -13.46 -11.89 17.78
C ASP A 235 -14.14 -13.11 17.16
N LYS A 236 -14.17 -14.24 17.87
CA LYS A 236 -14.81 -15.50 17.45
C LYS A 236 -14.39 -16.00 16.05
N GLY A 237 -13.19 -15.63 15.58
CA GLY A 237 -12.67 -15.97 14.25
C GLY A 237 -12.98 -14.93 13.15
N VAL A 238 -13.69 -13.85 13.47
CA VAL A 238 -14.03 -12.75 12.54
C VAL A 238 -13.18 -11.51 12.87
N PRO A 239 -12.44 -10.92 11.91
CA PRO A 239 -11.68 -9.69 12.16
C PRO A 239 -12.58 -8.46 12.38
N GLU A 240 -12.21 -7.58 13.31
CA GLU A 240 -12.84 -6.27 13.53
C GLU A 240 -12.48 -5.27 12.41
N TRP A 241 -12.91 -5.56 11.17
CA TRP A 241 -12.66 -4.71 10.01
C TRP A 241 -13.12 -3.26 10.25
N GLY A 242 -12.27 -2.30 9.87
CA GLY A 242 -12.49 -0.87 10.12
C GLY A 242 -11.77 -0.33 11.37
N THR A 243 -11.44 -1.18 12.34
CA THR A 243 -10.73 -0.75 13.56
C THR A 243 -9.29 -1.29 13.57
N VAL A 244 -8.31 -0.38 13.49
CA VAL A 244 -6.88 -0.69 13.68
C VAL A 244 -6.37 0.11 14.87
N ARG A 245 -5.88 -0.59 15.90
CA ARG A 245 -5.32 -0.01 17.12
C ARG A 245 -3.82 0.18 16.90
N THR A 246 -3.40 1.40 16.58
CA THR A 246 -1.97 1.75 16.49
C THR A 246 -1.35 1.81 17.89
N GLY A 247 -0.10 1.34 18.02
CA GLY A 247 0.60 1.34 19.31
C GLY A 247 0.99 2.75 19.78
N GLY A 248 0.13 3.38 20.56
CA GLY A 248 0.35 4.69 21.20
C GLY A 248 -0.83 5.07 22.09
N GLU A 249 -0.59 5.14 23.40
CA GLU A 249 -1.45 5.66 24.47
C GLU A 249 -2.95 5.28 24.43
N VAL A 250 -3.31 4.35 25.32
CA VAL A 250 -4.69 4.19 25.77
C VAL A 250 -5.03 5.36 26.71
N GLU A 251 -5.46 6.49 26.16
CA GLU A 251 -6.35 7.39 26.91
C GLU A 251 -7.70 6.69 27.06
N GLU A 252 -7.93 6.06 28.22
CA GLU A 252 -9.28 5.66 28.62
C GLU A 252 -10.14 6.92 28.80
N ARG A 253 -10.88 7.31 27.76
CA ARG A 253 -11.98 8.27 27.89
C ARG A 253 -13.22 7.57 28.44
N THR A 254 -13.08 7.00 29.63
CA THR A 254 -14.18 6.60 30.50
C THR A 254 -14.99 7.85 30.85
N SER A 255 -16.29 7.81 30.52
CA SER A 255 -17.16 8.98 30.59
C SER A 255 -17.76 9.16 31.99
N GLU A 256 -17.11 9.97 32.84
CA GLU A 256 -17.65 10.38 34.15
C GLU A 256 -17.76 11.91 34.30
N SER A 257 -18.35 12.33 35.43
CA SER A 257 -19.19 13.53 35.50
C SER A 257 -18.55 14.82 36.04
N VAL A 258 -19.21 15.94 35.74
CA VAL A 258 -18.86 17.33 36.08
C VAL A 258 -18.58 17.56 37.57
N GLN A 259 -17.42 18.15 37.89
CA GLN A 259 -17.28 19.16 38.96
C GLN A 259 -16.33 20.29 38.52
N ARG A 260 -16.51 21.49 39.10
CA ARG A 260 -15.74 22.72 38.79
C ARG A 260 -14.77 23.08 39.92
N LYS A 261 -13.58 23.59 39.60
CA LYS A 261 -12.84 24.54 40.45
C LYS A 261 -11.95 25.47 39.61
N LEU A 262 -11.58 26.63 40.16
CA LEU A 262 -10.97 27.78 39.48
C LEU A 262 -9.46 27.88 39.71
N GLU A 263 -8.75 28.46 38.72
CA GLU A 263 -7.56 29.35 38.83
C GLU A 263 -6.28 28.81 39.51
N LEU A 264 -5.03 29.25 39.26
CA LEU A 264 -4.32 30.18 38.34
C LEU A 264 -2.86 29.61 38.23
N SER A 265 -1.87 30.03 37.42
CA SER A 265 -1.56 31.25 36.64
C SER A 265 -0.67 30.89 35.40
N PRO A 266 -0.15 31.84 34.57
CA PRO A 266 0.34 31.51 33.21
C PRO A 266 1.83 31.14 33.12
N SER A 267 2.21 30.38 32.08
CA SER A 267 3.60 30.39 31.59
C SER A 267 3.72 30.19 30.07
N LYS A 268 4.58 31.02 29.46
CA LYS A 268 5.25 30.93 28.14
C LYS A 268 4.39 30.69 26.88
N LYS A 269 4.60 31.56 25.89
CA LYS A 269 4.30 31.27 24.48
C LYS A 269 5.21 30.14 24.00
N THR A 270 4.76 28.90 24.08
CA THR A 270 5.31 27.83 23.23
C THR A 270 4.99 28.23 21.79
N VAL A 271 6.03 28.35 20.95
CA VAL A 271 5.83 28.52 19.50
C VAL A 271 5.02 27.32 19.02
N LYS A 272 3.96 27.53 18.21
CA LYS A 272 3.24 26.42 17.59
C LYS A 272 4.27 25.55 16.85
N ALA A 273 4.39 24.30 17.26
CA ALA A 273 4.95 23.28 16.38
C ALA A 273 4.12 23.28 15.07
N PRO A 274 4.70 22.87 13.92
CA PRO A 274 3.88 22.57 12.75
C PRO A 274 2.77 21.61 13.19
N GLU A 275 1.53 21.94 12.82
CA GLU A 275 0.35 21.26 13.37
C GLU A 275 0.44 19.76 13.08
N ASP A 276 0.27 18.92 14.11
CA ASP A 276 0.43 17.47 13.99
C ASP A 276 -0.43 16.94 12.85
N VAL A 277 0.23 16.51 11.78
CA VAL A 277 -0.42 16.03 10.55
C VAL A 277 -0.98 14.65 10.84
N GLY A 278 -2.17 14.64 11.43
CA GLY A 278 -2.86 13.44 11.88
C GLY A 278 -3.14 12.46 10.74
N GLU A 279 -3.44 11.21 11.09
CA GLU A 279 -3.60 10.10 10.13
C GLU A 279 -4.82 10.23 9.20
N SER A 280 -5.60 11.30 9.39
CA SER A 280 -6.75 11.72 8.57
C SER A 280 -6.45 12.91 7.64
N ASP A 281 -5.21 13.41 7.56
CA ASP A 281 -4.85 14.45 6.59
C ASP A 281 -4.93 13.91 5.14
N PRO A 282 -5.67 14.55 4.22
CA PRO A 282 -5.87 14.04 2.86
C PRO A 282 -4.58 13.88 2.04
N LYS A 283 -3.53 14.67 2.30
CA LYS A 283 -2.26 14.54 1.57
C LYS A 283 -1.44 13.38 2.10
N LEU A 284 -1.36 13.24 3.42
CA LEU A 284 -0.69 12.13 4.10
C LEU A 284 -1.36 10.79 3.81
N MET A 285 -2.70 10.77 3.76
CA MET A 285 -3.46 9.59 3.35
C MET A 285 -3.17 9.19 1.91
N LEU A 286 -3.22 10.14 0.97
CA LEU A 286 -2.88 9.88 -0.44
C LEU A 286 -1.41 9.43 -0.59
N TYR A 287 -0.47 10.07 0.09
CA TYR A 287 0.95 9.67 0.06
C TYR A 287 1.15 8.23 0.54
N ARG A 288 0.53 7.84 1.67
CA ARG A 288 0.56 6.46 2.21
C ARG A 288 -0.13 5.47 1.26
N SER A 289 -1.24 5.88 0.64
CA SER A 289 -1.97 5.13 -0.38
C SER A 289 -1.11 4.84 -1.62
N ARG A 290 -0.40 5.85 -2.15
CA ARG A 290 0.57 5.69 -3.25
C ARG A 290 1.74 4.75 -2.88
N VAL A 291 2.28 4.86 -1.66
CA VAL A 291 3.35 3.95 -1.17
C VAL A 291 2.85 2.50 -1.12
N LEU A 292 1.64 2.26 -0.59
CA LEU A 292 1.01 0.94 -0.62
C LEU A 292 0.82 0.45 -2.07
N ALA A 293 0.32 1.31 -2.96
CA ALA A 293 0.10 0.99 -4.37
C ALA A 293 1.37 0.50 -5.08
N THR A 294 2.50 1.21 -4.91
CA THR A 294 3.81 0.79 -5.46
C THR A 294 4.24 -0.59 -4.92
N HIS A 295 4.10 -0.84 -3.61
CA HIS A 295 4.47 -2.14 -3.02
C HIS A 295 3.56 -3.29 -3.47
N LEU A 296 2.26 -3.02 -3.65
CA LEU A 296 1.29 -4.00 -4.17
C LEU A 296 1.61 -4.41 -5.61
N LEU A 297 1.97 -3.46 -6.48
CA LEU A 297 2.42 -3.76 -7.85
C LEU A 297 3.77 -4.50 -7.88
N TRP A 298 4.71 -4.11 -7.01
CA TRP A 298 6.04 -4.74 -6.96
C TRP A 298 6.01 -6.23 -6.59
N ASP A 299 5.10 -6.65 -5.68
CA ASP A 299 4.96 -8.08 -5.35
C ASP A 299 4.45 -8.90 -6.55
N ILE A 300 3.48 -8.42 -7.33
CA ILE A 300 3.05 -9.17 -8.53
C ILE A 300 4.11 -9.12 -9.64
N TRP A 301 4.74 -7.96 -9.86
CA TRP A 301 5.78 -7.79 -10.89
C TRP A 301 7.00 -8.67 -10.63
N SER A 302 7.60 -8.62 -9.44
CA SER A 302 8.79 -9.41 -9.11
C SER A 302 8.55 -10.93 -9.18
N ARG A 303 7.31 -11.38 -8.99
CA ARG A 303 6.90 -12.79 -9.21
C ARG A 303 6.75 -13.11 -10.70
N PHE A 304 6.17 -12.22 -11.50
CA PHE A 304 6.07 -12.36 -12.95
C PHE A 304 7.44 -12.33 -13.65
N ASP A 305 8.34 -11.44 -13.24
CA ASP A 305 9.70 -11.32 -13.79
C ASP A 305 10.54 -12.57 -13.48
N GLY A 306 10.67 -12.93 -12.20
CA GLY A 306 11.35 -14.15 -11.75
C GLY A 306 10.68 -15.47 -12.17
N LYS A 307 9.62 -15.42 -12.98
CA LYS A 307 8.84 -16.57 -13.51
C LYS A 307 8.29 -17.49 -12.40
N TYR A 308 8.10 -16.95 -11.21
CA TYR A 308 7.55 -17.66 -10.05
C TYR A 308 6.04 -17.85 -10.18
N GLU A 309 5.50 -18.87 -9.50
CA GLU A 309 4.05 -19.06 -9.48
C GLU A 309 3.39 -18.05 -8.52
N CYS A 310 2.73 -17.04 -9.09
CA CYS A 310 1.93 -16.09 -8.34
C CYS A 310 0.52 -16.67 -8.11
N ARG A 311 0.22 -17.11 -6.88
CA ARG A 311 -1.12 -17.53 -6.46
C ARG A 311 -1.78 -16.50 -5.52
N ALA A 312 -3.10 -16.48 -5.56
CA ALA A 312 -3.98 -15.78 -4.63
C ALA A 312 -5.25 -16.61 -4.35
N THR A 313 -6.03 -16.23 -3.34
CA THR A 313 -7.43 -16.63 -3.24
C THR A 313 -8.32 -15.38 -3.27
N TRP A 314 -9.55 -15.52 -3.74
CA TRP A 314 -10.54 -14.46 -3.60
C TRP A 314 -11.90 -15.05 -3.21
N THR A 315 -12.66 -14.31 -2.41
CA THR A 315 -14.02 -14.65 -2.01
C THR A 315 -15.01 -13.59 -2.48
N ALA A 316 -16.20 -14.00 -2.92
CA ALA A 316 -17.35 -13.12 -3.10
C ALA A 316 -18.55 -13.72 -2.38
N ASP A 317 -19.15 -12.97 -1.44
CA ASP A 317 -20.29 -13.36 -0.60
C ASP A 317 -20.20 -14.77 0.06
N GLY A 318 -18.97 -15.24 0.28
CA GLY A 318 -18.64 -16.52 0.92
C GLY A 318 -18.09 -17.61 0.00
N GLU A 319 -18.20 -17.47 -1.33
CA GLU A 319 -17.66 -18.45 -2.29
C GLU A 319 -16.16 -18.20 -2.53
N GLU A 320 -15.27 -19.12 -2.10
CA GLU A 320 -13.82 -18.99 -2.30
C GLU A 320 -13.33 -19.62 -3.61
N SER A 321 -12.51 -18.87 -4.34
CA SER A 321 -11.79 -19.31 -5.54
C SER A 321 -10.28 -19.19 -5.35
N VAL A 322 -9.54 -20.29 -5.55
CA VAL A 322 -8.08 -20.30 -5.59
C VAL A 322 -7.61 -20.10 -7.03
N VAL A 323 -6.71 -19.15 -7.27
CA VAL A 323 -6.33 -18.71 -8.61
C VAL A 323 -4.82 -18.50 -8.75
N ARG A 324 -4.33 -18.65 -9.99
CA ARG A 324 -2.98 -18.28 -10.41
C ARG A 324 -3.07 -17.04 -11.28
N LEU A 325 -2.31 -16.00 -10.93
CA LEU A 325 -2.26 -14.74 -11.68
C LEU A 325 -1.44 -14.90 -12.96
N SER A 326 -1.78 -14.11 -13.98
CA SER A 326 -1.17 -14.12 -15.32
C SER A 326 -0.59 -12.76 -15.70
N ARG A 327 0.53 -12.75 -16.45
CA ARG A 327 1.05 -11.51 -17.08
C ARG A 327 0.05 -10.87 -18.04
N SER A 328 -0.82 -11.65 -18.69
CA SER A 328 -1.91 -11.14 -19.51
C SER A 328 -2.96 -10.40 -18.66
N VAL A 329 -3.36 -9.22 -19.13
CA VAL A 329 -4.43 -8.39 -18.56
C VAL A 329 -5.78 -8.86 -19.08
N VAL A 330 -6.72 -9.15 -18.18
CA VAL A 330 -8.08 -9.57 -18.54
C VAL A 330 -8.82 -8.44 -19.24
N GLY A 331 -9.23 -8.69 -20.49
CA GLY A 331 -9.95 -7.71 -21.29
C GLY A 331 -9.09 -6.54 -21.77
N GLY A 332 -7.75 -6.65 -21.71
CA GLY A 332 -6.89 -6.02 -22.71
C GLY A 332 -7.02 -6.77 -24.04
N GLY A 333 -6.95 -6.05 -25.15
CA GLY A 333 -7.20 -6.61 -26.48
C GLY A 333 -6.04 -7.43 -27.03
N GLU A 334 -6.36 -8.52 -27.73
CA GLU A 334 -5.49 -9.07 -28.78
C GLU A 334 -5.61 -8.18 -30.02
N GLU A 335 -4.95 -7.01 -30.01
CA GLU A 335 -4.82 -6.10 -31.17
C GLU A 335 -3.38 -6.07 -31.69
N ASP A 336 -2.88 -7.24 -32.13
CA ASP A 336 -1.79 -7.36 -33.12
C ASP A 336 -1.75 -8.82 -33.65
N ALA A 337 -2.28 -9.05 -34.87
CA ALA A 337 -2.30 -10.33 -35.57
C ALA A 337 -2.38 -10.16 -37.10
#